data_AF-A0A2H3D6D0-F1
#
_entry.id   AF-A0A2H3D6D0-F1
#
_cell.length_a   1.000
_cell.length_b   1.000
_cell.length_c   1.000
_cell.angle_alpha   90.00
_cell.angle_beta   90.00
_cell.angle_gamma   90.00
#
_symmetry.space_group_name_H-M   'P 1'
#
loop_
_entity.id
_entity.type
_entity.pdbx_description
1 polymer ?
#
loop_
_entity_poly.entity_id
_entity_poly.type
_entity_poly.pdbx_seq_one_letter_code
_entity_poly.pdbx_strand_id
1 'polypeptide(L)'
;MIGSVSEDVATPLVLPSNAPHWAVHNLAMLKRETMPPQFTRLLTLWVRFKVQEAFAESSKFGAFQRPQAVHDWIVHGHSPKFQLQPVPKGINPVKEFSSKFWAWWSNLQPDFCPKDDDLLELNKDGCPLRMLDGNWDDMRLPGTNGWLTVVAGLCFWFWQMKGMNTSGKREVAADHALQNWNIALENVEWVLGHFIH
;
A
#
# COMPACT_ATOMS: atom_id res chain seq x y z
N MET A 1 37.10 7.20 20.34
CA MET A 1 36.70 6.95 18.94
C MET A 1 35.20 6.73 18.95
N ILE A 2 34.46 7.71 18.47
CA ILE A 2 32.99 7.69 18.48
C ILE A 2 32.59 7.25 17.08
N GLY A 3 32.00 6.06 17.00
CA GLY A 3 31.58 5.45 15.74
C GLY A 3 30.43 6.23 15.11
N SER A 4 30.57 6.50 13.82
CA SER A 4 29.66 7.24 12.96
C SER A 4 28.24 6.67 13.02
N VAL A 5 27.28 7.53 13.36
CA VAL A 5 25.87 7.31 13.03
C VAL A 5 25.76 7.54 11.52
N SER A 6 25.45 6.49 10.76
CA SER A 6 25.03 6.67 9.36
C SER A 6 23.70 7.42 9.39
N GLU A 7 23.75 8.70 9.06
CA GLU A 7 22.58 9.42 8.56
C GLU A 7 22.20 8.76 7.23
N ASP A 8 21.13 7.98 7.27
CA ASP A 8 20.43 7.49 6.09
C ASP A 8 19.88 8.73 5.37
N VAL A 9 20.65 9.24 4.41
CA VAL A 9 20.28 10.39 3.59
C VAL A 9 19.02 9.98 2.85
N ALA A 10 17.87 10.49 3.31
CA ALA A 10 16.57 10.24 2.70
C ALA A 10 16.64 10.57 1.20
N THR A 11 16.77 9.55 0.36
CA THR A 11 16.84 9.71 -1.09
C THR A 11 15.56 10.44 -1.53
N PRO A 12 15.67 11.57 -2.24
CA PRO A 12 14.51 12.33 -2.63
C PRO A 12 13.61 11.47 -3.53
N LEU A 13 12.30 11.55 -3.28
CA LEU A 13 11.25 10.86 -4.03
C LEU A 13 11.14 11.44 -5.45
N VAL A 14 12.14 11.12 -6.27
CA VAL A 14 12.33 11.64 -7.62
C VAL A 14 12.53 10.45 -8.55
N LEU A 15 11.66 10.35 -9.55
CA LEU A 15 11.82 9.40 -10.64
C LEU A 15 12.95 9.87 -11.57
N PRO A 16 13.72 8.95 -12.17
CA PRO A 16 14.73 9.32 -13.16
C PRO A 16 14.08 9.96 -14.40
N SER A 17 14.84 10.77 -15.14
CA SER A 17 14.32 11.51 -16.30
C SER A 17 13.82 10.62 -17.45
N ASN A 18 14.24 9.36 -17.49
CA ASN A 18 13.79 8.35 -18.44
C ASN A 18 12.62 7.50 -17.92
N ALA A 19 12.03 7.83 -16.76
CA ALA A 19 10.90 7.08 -16.23
C ALA A 19 9.69 7.16 -17.19
N PRO A 20 8.95 6.06 -17.37
CA PRO A 20 7.81 6.04 -18.27
C PRO A 20 6.69 6.97 -17.77
N HIS A 21 5.92 7.53 -18.70
CA HIS A 21 4.83 8.47 -18.39
C HIS A 21 3.83 7.91 -17.37
N TRP A 22 3.54 6.61 -17.41
CA TRP A 22 2.64 6.00 -16.43
C TRP A 22 3.20 6.11 -15.02
N ALA A 23 4.51 5.93 -14.80
CA ALA A 23 5.10 6.01 -13.46
C ALA A 23 5.04 7.45 -12.93
N VAL A 24 5.32 8.43 -13.78
CA VAL A 24 5.26 9.86 -13.45
C VAL A 24 3.83 10.28 -13.10
N HIS A 25 2.84 9.94 -13.93
CA HIS A 25 1.44 10.28 -13.69
C HIS A 25 0.90 9.62 -12.42
N ASN A 26 1.26 8.36 -12.17
CA ASN A 26 0.81 7.63 -10.99
C ASN A 26 1.47 8.15 -9.70
N LEU A 27 2.76 8.50 -9.73
CA LEU A 27 3.40 9.15 -8.59
C LEU A 27 2.76 10.52 -8.28
N ALA A 28 2.45 11.30 -9.32
CA ALA A 28 1.74 12.57 -9.15
C ALA A 28 0.35 12.37 -8.53
N MET A 29 -0.37 11.31 -8.93
CA MET A 29 -1.67 10.95 -8.34
C MET A 29 -1.53 10.58 -6.86
N LEU A 30 -0.56 9.73 -6.51
CA LEU A 30 -0.32 9.30 -5.13
C LEU A 30 0.11 10.45 -4.21
N LYS A 31 0.72 11.50 -4.78
CA LYS A 31 1.14 12.73 -4.06
C LYS A 31 0.13 13.86 -4.14
N ARG A 32 -1.03 13.65 -4.76
CA ARG A 32 -2.04 14.69 -5.01
C ARG A 32 -2.58 15.31 -3.73
N GLU A 33 -2.65 14.52 -2.66
CA GLU A 33 -3.13 14.97 -1.37
C GLU A 33 -2.06 14.86 -0.30
N THR A 34 -2.15 15.66 0.76
CA THR A 34 -1.30 15.51 1.95
C THR A 34 -1.55 14.15 2.59
N MET A 35 -0.47 13.39 2.76
CA MET A 35 -0.43 12.06 3.36
C MET A 35 0.52 12.06 4.57
N PRO A 36 0.36 11.13 5.53
CA PRO A 36 1.28 11.00 6.65
C PRO A 36 2.72 10.67 6.19
N PRO A 37 3.76 11.07 6.95
CA PRO A 37 5.16 10.83 6.58
C PRO A 37 5.49 9.35 6.29
N GLN A 38 4.86 8.42 7.00
CA GLN A 38 5.04 6.98 6.76
C GLN A 38 4.65 6.54 5.34
N PHE A 39 3.64 7.18 4.73
CA PHE A 39 3.29 6.90 3.34
C PHE A 39 4.38 7.36 2.37
N THR A 40 5.07 8.46 2.69
CA THR A 40 6.19 8.94 1.87
C THR A 40 7.33 7.93 1.85
N ARG A 41 7.62 7.26 2.98
CA ARG A 41 8.62 6.18 3.03
C ARG A 41 8.26 5.02 2.11
N LEU A 42 7.00 4.57 2.16
CA LEU A 42 6.50 3.53 1.26
C LEU A 42 6.61 3.95 -0.22
N LEU A 43 6.29 5.20 -0.55
CA LEU A 43 6.48 5.72 -1.91
C LEU A 43 7.95 5.70 -2.34
N THR A 44 8.87 6.04 -1.44
CA THR A 44 10.32 5.99 -1.72
C THR A 44 10.76 4.55 -2.01
N LEU A 45 10.32 3.58 -1.22
CA LEU A 45 10.60 2.16 -1.48
C LEU A 45 10.02 1.70 -2.82
N TRP A 46 8.78 2.08 -3.13
CA TRP A 46 8.17 1.77 -4.42
C TRP A 46 8.96 2.38 -5.59
N VAL A 47 9.42 3.63 -5.49
CA VAL A 47 10.27 4.25 -6.52
C VAL A 47 11.58 3.48 -6.67
N ARG A 48 12.26 3.14 -5.57
CA ARG A 48 13.50 2.35 -5.60
C ARG A 48 13.28 1.00 -6.30
N PHE A 49 12.21 0.29 -5.93
CA PHE A 49 11.83 -0.98 -6.56
C PHE A 49 11.65 -0.82 -8.07
N LYS A 50 10.88 0.19 -8.51
CA LYS A 50 10.64 0.42 -9.93
C LYS A 50 11.90 0.77 -10.70
N VAL A 51 12.81 1.55 -10.10
CA VAL A 51 14.10 1.88 -10.72
C VAL A 51 14.99 0.65 -10.83
N GLN A 52 15.09 -0.18 -9.78
CA GLN A 52 15.86 -1.42 -9.78
C GLN A 52 15.36 -2.40 -10.86
N GLU A 53 14.04 -2.48 -11.02
CA GLU A 53 13.39 -3.34 -12.02
C GLU A 53 13.31 -2.71 -13.42
N ALA A 54 13.97 -1.56 -13.62
CA ALA A 54 13.97 -0.80 -14.88
C ALA A 54 12.56 -0.56 -15.45
N PHE A 55 11.56 -0.38 -14.58
CA PHE A 55 10.15 -0.23 -14.93
C PHE A 55 9.57 -1.37 -15.77
N ALA A 56 10.05 -2.61 -15.60
CA ALA A 56 9.55 -3.78 -16.32
C ALA A 56 8.02 -3.91 -16.20
N GLU A 57 7.35 -4.15 -17.32
CA GLU A 57 5.88 -4.26 -17.38
C GLU A 57 5.36 -5.69 -17.16
N SER A 58 6.24 -6.65 -16.87
CA SER A 58 5.86 -8.03 -16.64
C SER A 58 5.19 -8.19 -15.28
N SER A 59 4.17 -9.08 -15.24
CA SER A 59 3.49 -9.59 -14.04
C SER A 59 2.54 -8.63 -13.29
N LYS A 60 1.61 -9.21 -12.52
CA LYS A 60 0.53 -8.49 -11.82
C LYS A 60 0.06 -9.26 -10.59
N PHE A 61 -0.44 -8.55 -9.60
CA PHE A 61 -1.10 -9.18 -8.46
C PHE A 61 -2.48 -9.75 -8.84
N GLY A 62 -2.92 -10.77 -8.12
CA GLY A 62 -4.27 -11.32 -8.21
C GLY A 62 -5.34 -10.28 -7.88
N ALA A 63 -6.55 -10.46 -8.41
CA ALA A 63 -7.68 -9.54 -8.21
C ALA A 63 -8.70 -10.03 -7.17
N PHE A 64 -8.50 -11.22 -6.59
CA PHE A 64 -9.44 -11.81 -5.63
C PHE A 64 -9.57 -10.91 -4.38
N GLN A 65 -10.81 -10.58 -3.99
CA GLN A 65 -11.15 -9.66 -2.89
C GLN A 65 -10.61 -8.22 -3.00
N ARG A 66 -9.95 -7.85 -4.11
CA ARG A 66 -9.39 -6.50 -4.29
C ARG A 66 -10.45 -5.42 -4.06
N PRO A 67 -10.13 -4.34 -3.31
CA PRO A 67 -11.06 -3.23 -3.12
C PRO A 67 -11.56 -2.67 -4.45
N GLN A 68 -12.87 -2.39 -4.54
CA GLN A 68 -13.51 -1.94 -5.78
C GLN A 68 -12.86 -0.67 -6.34
N ALA A 69 -12.49 0.29 -5.49
CA ALA A 69 -11.80 1.50 -5.92
C ALA A 69 -10.48 1.23 -6.67
N VAL A 70 -9.72 0.20 -6.26
CA VAL A 70 -8.49 -0.20 -6.95
C VAL A 70 -8.83 -0.84 -8.29
N HIS A 71 -9.87 -1.69 -8.34
CA HIS A 71 -10.37 -2.24 -9.60
C HIS A 71 -10.79 -1.14 -10.58
N ASP A 72 -11.63 -0.20 -10.13
CA ASP A 72 -12.14 0.90 -10.95
C ASP A 72 -10.99 1.75 -11.48
N TRP A 73 -10.02 2.09 -10.63
CA TRP A 73 -8.86 2.88 -11.04
C TRP A 73 -8.05 2.18 -12.15
N ILE A 74 -7.85 0.87 -12.06
CA ILE A 74 -7.16 0.08 -13.09
C ILE A 74 -7.98 0.06 -14.39
N VAL A 75 -9.29 -0.16 -14.31
CA VAL A 75 -10.20 -0.15 -15.49
C VAL A 75 -10.19 1.21 -16.19
N HIS A 76 -10.03 2.30 -15.44
CA HIS A 76 -9.89 3.66 -15.97
C HIS A 76 -8.45 4.01 -16.39
N GLY A 77 -7.59 3.00 -16.62
CA GLY A 77 -6.24 3.18 -17.15
C GLY A 77 -5.30 3.91 -16.18
N HIS A 78 -5.50 3.74 -14.88
CA HIS A 78 -4.72 4.43 -13.85
C HIS A 78 -4.82 5.96 -13.94
N SER A 79 -5.99 6.49 -14.31
CA SER A 79 -6.17 7.93 -14.53
C SER A 79 -5.69 8.76 -13.33
N PRO A 80 -4.85 9.79 -13.54
CA PRO A 80 -4.40 10.68 -12.45
C PRO A 80 -5.55 11.55 -11.90
N LYS A 81 -6.64 11.66 -12.66
CA LYS A 81 -7.87 12.38 -12.30
C LYS A 81 -8.89 11.48 -11.59
N PHE A 82 -8.53 10.24 -11.27
CA PHE A 82 -9.45 9.30 -10.61
C PHE A 82 -9.96 9.86 -9.28
N GLN A 83 -11.24 9.63 -9.04
CA GLN A 83 -11.95 10.00 -7.82
C GLN A 83 -12.64 8.76 -7.26
N LEU A 84 -12.63 8.64 -5.94
CA LEU A 84 -13.32 7.56 -5.25
C LEU A 84 -14.81 7.69 -5.44
N GLN A 85 -15.45 6.58 -5.79
CA GLN A 85 -16.90 6.52 -5.89
C GLN A 85 -17.53 6.52 -4.49
N PRO A 86 -18.69 7.16 -4.31
CA PRO A 86 -19.46 7.05 -3.08
C PRO A 86 -19.86 5.60 -2.82
N VAL A 87 -19.74 5.17 -1.56
CA VAL A 87 -20.27 3.88 -1.12
C VAL A 87 -21.79 3.94 -0.99
N PRO A 88 -22.51 2.81 -1.24
CA PRO A 88 -23.93 2.72 -1.00
C PRO A 88 -24.33 3.15 0.42
N LYS A 89 -25.53 3.73 0.52
CA LYS A 89 -26.08 4.21 1.79
C LYS A 89 -26.16 3.06 2.81
N GLY A 90 -25.72 3.34 4.04
CA GLY A 90 -25.73 2.37 5.14
C GLY A 90 -24.44 1.55 5.27
N ILE A 91 -23.51 1.67 4.32
CA ILE A 91 -22.19 1.07 4.42
C ILE A 91 -21.19 2.08 4.98
N ASN A 92 -20.31 1.63 5.87
CA ASN A 92 -19.20 2.43 6.36
C ASN A 92 -18.02 2.32 5.36
N PRO A 93 -17.67 3.39 4.61
CA PRO A 93 -16.60 3.36 3.60
C PRO A 93 -15.29 2.82 4.13
N VAL A 94 -14.90 3.27 5.32
CA VAL A 94 -13.59 2.97 5.88
C VAL A 94 -13.52 1.52 6.32
N LYS A 95 -14.58 1.01 6.97
CA LYS A 95 -14.65 -0.38 7.42
C LYS A 95 -14.72 -1.36 6.24
N GLU A 96 -15.50 -1.05 5.22
CA GLU A 96 -15.59 -1.88 4.01
C GLU A 96 -14.23 -1.92 3.30
N PHE A 97 -13.61 -0.75 3.09
CA PHE A 97 -12.32 -0.68 2.41
C PHE A 97 -11.25 -1.44 3.20
N SER A 98 -11.15 -1.23 4.51
CA SER A 98 -10.16 -1.92 5.34
C SER A 98 -10.32 -3.43 5.30
N SER A 99 -11.56 -3.93 5.37
CA SER A 99 -11.84 -5.37 5.30
C SER A 99 -11.46 -5.96 3.95
N LYS A 100 -11.84 -5.30 2.85
CA LYS A 100 -11.46 -5.74 1.49
C LYS A 100 -9.97 -5.66 1.25
N PHE A 101 -9.29 -4.64 1.78
CA PHE A 101 -7.85 -4.50 1.66
C PHE A 101 -7.15 -5.68 2.36
N TRP A 102 -7.50 -5.99 3.61
CA TRP A 102 -6.90 -7.10 4.34
C TRP A 102 -7.19 -8.47 3.72
N ALA A 103 -8.43 -8.70 3.26
CA ALA A 103 -8.78 -9.93 2.56
C ALA A 103 -7.96 -10.07 1.27
N TRP A 104 -7.85 -9.01 0.47
CA TRP A 104 -7.03 -9.01 -0.73
C TRP A 104 -5.55 -9.24 -0.40
N TRP A 105 -5.00 -8.45 0.52
CA TRP A 105 -3.59 -8.49 0.89
C TRP A 105 -3.16 -9.86 1.42
N SER A 106 -4.00 -10.50 2.24
CA SER A 106 -3.76 -11.85 2.75
C SER A 106 -3.72 -12.91 1.64
N ASN A 107 -4.58 -12.74 0.62
CA ASN A 107 -4.59 -13.61 -0.56
C ASN A 107 -3.44 -13.36 -1.53
N LEU A 108 -2.79 -12.19 -1.45
CA LEU A 108 -1.56 -11.92 -2.20
C LEU A 108 -0.31 -12.50 -1.55
N GLN A 109 -0.35 -12.81 -0.25
CA GLN A 109 0.80 -13.35 0.45
C GLN A 109 1.09 -14.80 0.00
N PRO A 110 2.37 -15.17 -0.15
CA PRO A 110 2.80 -16.53 -0.43
C PRO A 110 2.23 -17.57 0.56
N ASP A 111 2.22 -18.83 0.14
CA ASP A 111 1.63 -19.93 0.92
C ASP A 111 2.34 -20.22 2.24
N PHE A 112 3.62 -19.82 2.38
CA PHE A 112 4.36 -19.98 3.63
C PHE A 112 3.98 -18.94 4.69
N CYS A 113 3.23 -17.88 4.35
CA CYS A 113 2.74 -16.91 5.33
C CYS A 113 1.59 -17.53 6.14
N PRO A 114 1.65 -17.54 7.48
CA PRO A 114 0.59 -18.08 8.33
C PRO A 114 -0.74 -17.38 8.10
N LYS A 115 -1.81 -18.16 7.95
CA LYS A 115 -3.17 -17.69 7.72
C LYS A 115 -4.15 -18.39 8.66
N ASP A 116 -5.13 -17.64 9.15
CA ASP A 116 -6.32 -18.12 9.85
C ASP A 116 -7.56 -17.66 9.06
N ASP A 117 -8.38 -18.62 8.60
CA ASP A 117 -9.56 -18.39 7.75
C ASP A 117 -9.29 -17.43 6.57
N ASP A 118 -8.27 -17.74 5.75
CA ASP A 118 -7.80 -16.97 4.58
C ASP A 118 -7.27 -15.55 4.87
N LEU A 119 -7.20 -15.14 6.14
CA LEU A 119 -6.59 -13.89 6.59
C LEU A 119 -5.22 -14.14 7.20
N LEU A 120 -4.30 -13.18 7.10
CA LEU A 120 -3.01 -13.32 7.76
C LEU A 120 -3.18 -13.45 9.27
N GLU A 121 -2.48 -14.44 9.84
CA GLU A 121 -2.46 -14.63 11.28
C GLU A 121 -1.80 -13.41 11.95
N LEU A 122 -2.43 -12.93 13.02
CA LEU A 122 -2.00 -11.75 13.75
C LEU A 122 -1.27 -12.12 15.03
N ASN A 123 -0.26 -11.35 15.39
CA ASN A 123 0.37 -11.42 16.70
C ASN A 123 -0.52 -10.79 17.78
N LYS A 124 -0.07 -10.87 19.04
CA LYS A 124 -0.73 -10.26 20.21
C LYS A 124 -1.01 -8.76 20.11
N ASP A 125 -0.28 -8.05 19.25
CA ASP A 125 -0.41 -6.60 19.04
C ASP A 125 -1.35 -6.28 17.85
N GLY A 126 -1.94 -7.30 17.22
CA GLY A 126 -2.84 -7.15 16.07
C GLY A 126 -2.13 -6.93 14.74
N CYS A 127 -0.81 -7.16 14.68
CA CYS A 127 -0.01 -7.04 13.46
C CYS A 127 0.16 -8.41 12.79
N PRO A 128 0.18 -8.50 11.45
CA PRO A 128 0.45 -9.77 10.77
C PRO A 128 1.82 -10.36 11.18
N LEU A 129 1.86 -11.67 11.38
CA LEU A 129 3.11 -12.39 11.64
C LEU A 129 4.09 -12.19 10.47
N ARG A 130 5.33 -11.82 10.81
CA ARG A 130 6.40 -11.56 9.85
C ARG A 130 7.28 -12.81 9.74
N MET A 131 7.31 -13.41 8.55
CA MET A 131 8.10 -14.60 8.26
C MET A 131 9.40 -14.20 7.57
N LEU A 132 10.54 -14.43 8.23
CA LEU A 132 11.85 -14.17 7.62
C LEU A 132 12.25 -15.27 6.63
N ASP A 133 11.80 -16.49 6.90
CA ASP A 133 12.15 -17.67 6.10
C ASP A 133 11.02 -17.99 5.11
N GLY A 134 11.33 -17.89 3.83
CA GLY A 134 10.38 -18.16 2.74
C GLY A 134 10.83 -17.52 1.42
N ASN A 135 10.30 -18.02 0.31
CA ASN A 135 10.63 -17.46 -1.00
C ASN A 135 9.68 -16.32 -1.36
N TRP A 136 10.15 -15.08 -1.21
CA TRP A 136 9.37 -13.89 -1.56
C TRP A 136 9.34 -13.57 -3.06
N ASP A 137 10.09 -14.29 -3.91
CA ASP A 137 10.23 -13.98 -5.34
C ASP A 137 8.88 -13.95 -6.10
N ASP A 138 7.89 -14.72 -5.67
CA ASP A 138 6.54 -14.72 -6.28
C ASP A 138 5.83 -13.36 -6.12
N MET A 139 6.24 -12.55 -5.15
CA MET A 139 5.75 -11.18 -4.96
C MET A 139 6.62 -10.12 -5.66
N ARG A 140 7.70 -10.51 -6.34
CA ARG A 140 8.54 -9.60 -7.14
C ARG A 140 7.85 -9.28 -8.47
N LEU A 141 6.83 -8.42 -8.39
CA LEU A 141 5.95 -8.09 -9.51
C LEU A 141 6.14 -6.65 -9.99
N PRO A 142 7.07 -6.40 -10.94
CA PRO A 142 7.45 -5.04 -11.36
C PRO A 142 6.43 -4.35 -12.27
N GLY A 143 5.44 -5.05 -12.80
CA GLY A 143 4.44 -4.47 -13.71
C GLY A 143 3.59 -3.34 -13.11
N THR A 144 2.90 -2.60 -13.98
CA THR A 144 1.98 -1.50 -13.59
C THR A 144 0.84 -2.00 -12.70
N ASN A 145 0.42 -3.25 -12.87
CA ASN A 145 -0.58 -3.92 -12.03
C ASN A 145 0.02 -4.71 -10.85
N GLY A 146 1.32 -4.57 -10.59
CA GLY A 146 2.00 -5.11 -9.41
C GLY A 146 1.91 -4.15 -8.22
N TRP A 147 3.04 -3.87 -7.58
CA TRP A 147 3.13 -3.07 -6.35
C TRP A 147 2.46 -1.70 -6.38
N LEU A 148 2.38 -1.07 -7.56
CA LEU A 148 1.66 0.21 -7.70
C LEU A 148 0.20 0.09 -7.23
N THR A 149 -0.46 -1.03 -7.49
CA THR A 149 -1.87 -1.23 -7.13
C THR A 149 -2.09 -1.37 -5.62
N VAL A 150 -1.13 -1.97 -4.91
CA VAL A 150 -1.16 -2.11 -3.45
C VAL A 150 -0.93 -0.75 -2.79
N VAL A 151 0.07 0.00 -3.26
CA VAL A 151 0.36 1.37 -2.80
C VAL A 151 -0.83 2.30 -3.06
N ALA A 152 -1.46 2.21 -4.23
CA ALA A 152 -2.70 2.95 -4.53
C ALA A 152 -3.85 2.53 -3.61
N GLY A 153 -3.99 1.24 -3.29
CA GLY A 153 -4.97 0.75 -2.34
C GLY A 153 -4.85 1.41 -0.96
N LEU A 154 -3.63 1.51 -0.41
CA LEU A 154 -3.37 2.22 0.84
C LEU A 154 -3.66 3.73 0.74
N CYS A 155 -3.33 4.35 -0.40
CA CYS A 155 -3.64 5.75 -0.66
C CYS A 155 -5.15 6.00 -0.64
N PHE A 156 -5.91 5.17 -1.35
CA PHE A 156 -7.37 5.26 -1.47
C PHE A 156 -8.05 4.98 -0.14
N TRP A 157 -7.55 4.03 0.65
CA TRP A 157 -8.04 3.81 2.00
C TRP A 157 -7.86 5.06 2.87
N PHE A 158 -6.69 5.69 2.85
CA PHE A 158 -6.46 6.91 3.61
C PHE A 158 -7.39 8.06 3.18
N TRP A 159 -7.65 8.21 1.89
CA TRP A 159 -8.61 9.20 1.39
C TRP A 159 -10.02 8.96 1.91
N GLN A 160 -10.46 7.71 2.06
CA GLN A 160 -11.75 7.39 2.70
C GLN A 160 -11.78 7.83 4.18
N MET A 161 -10.65 7.72 4.88
CA MET A 161 -10.55 8.11 6.30
C MET A 161 -10.58 9.62 6.52
N LYS A 162 -10.17 10.44 5.55
CA LYS A 162 -10.20 11.91 5.67
C LYS A 162 -11.61 12.48 5.87
N GLY A 163 -12.65 11.75 5.47
CA GLY A 163 -14.04 12.12 5.73
C GLY A 163 -14.53 11.80 7.15
N MET A 164 -13.70 11.18 8.00
CA MET A 164 -14.09 10.81 9.36
C MET A 164 -14.09 12.04 10.28
N ASN A 165 -15.06 12.06 11.20
CA ASN A 165 -15.09 13.06 12.25
C ASN A 165 -14.15 12.64 13.38
N THR A 166 -13.14 13.46 13.65
CA THR A 166 -12.10 13.25 14.67
C THR A 166 -12.42 13.89 16.02
N SER A 167 -13.67 14.27 16.27
CA SER A 167 -14.08 14.93 17.51
C SER A 167 -15.14 14.14 18.28
N GLY A 168 -15.05 14.20 19.61
CA GLY A 168 -16.02 13.61 20.53
C GLY A 168 -16.11 12.09 20.40
N LYS A 169 -17.32 11.52 20.44
CA LYS A 169 -17.53 10.06 20.45
C LYS A 169 -17.04 9.32 19.20
N ARG A 170 -16.64 10.03 18.14
CA ARG A 170 -16.16 9.45 16.87
C ARG A 170 -14.63 9.46 16.74
N GLU A 171 -13.93 10.13 17.66
CA GLU A 171 -12.47 10.19 17.73
C GLU A 171 -11.85 8.79 17.86
N VAL A 172 -12.34 7.98 18.82
CA VAL A 172 -11.88 6.60 19.03
C VAL A 172 -11.99 5.75 17.76
N ALA A 173 -13.06 5.91 16.96
CA ALA A 173 -13.22 5.18 15.72
C ALA A 173 -12.24 5.64 14.63
N ALA A 174 -11.93 6.94 14.58
CA ALA A 174 -10.93 7.50 13.68
C ALA A 174 -9.52 7.03 14.06
N ASP A 175 -9.19 6.99 15.35
CA ASP A 175 -7.91 6.49 15.86
C ASP A 175 -7.71 5.01 15.54
N HIS A 176 -8.73 4.17 15.77
CA HIS A 176 -8.68 2.76 15.39
C HIS A 176 -8.52 2.56 13.88
N ALA A 177 -9.20 3.38 13.05
CA ALA A 177 -9.02 3.32 11.61
C ALA A 177 -7.59 3.70 11.19
N LEU A 178 -7.02 4.72 11.82
CA LEU A 178 -5.64 5.15 11.57
C LEU A 178 -4.62 4.11 12.02
N GLN A 179 -4.81 3.51 13.18
CA GLN A 179 -3.98 2.41 13.67
C GLN A 179 -4.01 1.22 12.70
N ASN A 180 -5.20 0.82 12.25
CA ASN A 180 -5.37 -0.26 11.29
C ASN A 180 -4.66 0.02 9.95
N TRP A 181 -4.81 1.24 9.45
CA TRP A 181 -4.12 1.67 8.23
C TRP A 181 -2.59 1.69 8.41
N ASN A 182 -2.08 2.13 9.57
CA ASN A 182 -0.65 2.09 9.87
C ASN A 182 -0.10 0.65 9.90
N ILE A 183 -0.83 -0.29 10.51
CA ILE A 183 -0.44 -1.72 10.52
C ILE A 183 -0.36 -2.26 9.10
N ALA A 184 -1.34 -1.94 8.24
CA ALA A 184 -1.32 -2.34 6.83
C ALA A 184 -0.13 -1.73 6.08
N LEU A 185 0.13 -0.43 6.29
CA LEU A 185 1.25 0.27 5.68
C LEU A 185 2.59 -0.34 6.08
N GLU A 186 2.80 -0.57 7.38
CA GLU A 186 4.05 -1.16 7.90
C GLU A 186 4.26 -2.58 7.37
N ASN A 187 3.19 -3.36 7.23
CA ASN A 187 3.29 -4.70 6.68
C ASN A 187 3.65 -4.67 5.18
N VAL A 188 3.01 -3.81 4.40
CA VAL A 188 3.33 -3.61 2.97
C VAL A 188 4.75 -3.07 2.79
N GLU A 189 5.17 -2.10 3.61
CA GLU A 189 6.54 -1.56 3.65
C GLU A 189 7.56 -2.66 3.92
N TRP A 190 7.29 -3.50 4.93
CA TRP A 190 8.15 -4.63 5.29
C TRP A 190 8.26 -5.66 4.15
N VAL A 191 7.15 -6.06 3.53
CA VAL A 191 7.19 -7.02 2.40
C VAL A 191 7.93 -6.42 1.20
N LEU A 192 7.59 -5.19 0.79
CA LEU A 192 8.27 -4.52 -0.34
C LEU A 192 9.76 -4.35 -0.09
N GLY A 193 10.16 -4.13 1.16
CA GLY A 193 11.56 -3.99 1.57
C GLY A 193 12.44 -5.20 1.23
N HIS A 194 11.87 -6.41 1.10
CA HIS A 194 12.64 -7.61 0.72
C HIS A 194 13.22 -7.54 -0.69
N PHE A 195 12.64 -6.71 -1.57
CA PHE A 195 13.07 -6.58 -2.97
C PHE A 195 14.02 -5.41 -3.20
N ILE A 196 14.36 -4.66 -2.15
CA ILE A 196 15.24 -3.50 -2.24
C ILE A 196 16.62 -3.89 -1.71
N HIS A 197 17.63 -3.76 -2.56
CA HIS A 197 19.03 -3.98 -2.20
C HIS A 197 19.83 -2.67 -2.17
#